data_AF-A0A7W1S6C6-F1
#
_entry.id   AF-A0A7W1S6C6-F1
#
_cell.length_a   1.000
_cell.length_b   1.000
_cell.length_c   1.000
_cell.angle_alpha   90.00
_cell.angle_beta   90.00
_cell.angle_gamma   90.00
#
_symmetry.space_group_name_H-M   'P 1'
#
loop_
_entity.id
_entity.type
_entity.pdbx_description
1 polymer ?
#
loop_
_entity_poly.entity_id
_entity_poly.type
_entity_poly.pdbx_seq_one_letter_code
_entity_poly.pdbx_strand_id
1 'polypeptide(L)'
;MYVAARGGEAAIQRAEQLYRAMLGDLTLETVHTIQEQMPYLLDRVMGEASLYAPELAALALAQTGGDLYEAVLLLRAYRSTQPRIAYATPASAENVLTVRRISAAFKDIPGGQILGPSLDYSHRLLRLDVLDGIPNEEEAFETAEQPAPPT
;
A
#
# COMPACT_ATOMS: atom_id res chain seq x y z
N MET A 1 -9.54 47.03 -25.76
CA MET A 1 -10.50 46.72 -24.68
C MET A 1 -10.31 45.25 -24.34
N TYR A 2 -9.75 44.92 -23.16
CA TYR A 2 -9.65 43.53 -22.70
C TYR A 2 -10.94 43.18 -21.97
N VAL A 3 -11.64 42.15 -22.44
CA VAL A 3 -12.81 41.59 -21.77
C VAL A 3 -12.35 40.35 -21.01
N ALA A 4 -12.76 40.22 -19.75
CA ALA A 4 -12.45 39.03 -18.95
C ALA A 4 -13.01 37.79 -19.66
N ALA A 5 -12.13 36.95 -20.20
CA ALA A 5 -12.51 35.72 -20.85
C ALA A 5 -12.85 34.67 -19.79
N ARG A 6 -14.04 34.06 -19.90
CA ARG A 6 -14.39 32.86 -19.14
C ARG A 6 -13.77 31.65 -19.83
N GLY A 7 -12.88 30.94 -19.15
CA GLY A 7 -12.24 29.72 -19.69
C GLY A 7 -11.67 28.75 -18.66
N GLY A 8 -11.69 29.12 -17.37
CA GLY A 8 -11.07 28.32 -16.30
C GLY A 8 -11.69 26.93 -16.15
N GLU A 9 -13.01 26.81 -16.17
CA GLU A 9 -13.70 25.51 -16.06
C GLU A 9 -13.31 24.55 -17.20
N ALA A 10 -13.32 25.04 -18.44
CA ALA A 10 -12.91 24.25 -19.60
C ALA A 10 -11.43 23.85 -19.49
N ALA A 11 -10.55 24.75 -19.02
CA ALA A 11 -9.14 24.44 -18.80
C ALA A 11 -8.95 23.34 -17.74
N ILE A 12 -9.68 23.42 -16.61
CA ILE A 12 -9.65 22.41 -15.54
C ILE A 12 -10.10 21.05 -16.08
N GLN A 13 -11.26 20.99 -16.75
CA GLN A 13 -11.77 19.74 -17.31
C GLN A 13 -10.79 19.11 -18.32
N ARG A 14 -10.14 19.92 -19.15
CA ARG A 14 -9.14 19.43 -20.11
C ARG A 14 -7.86 18.97 -19.42
N ALA A 15 -7.42 19.63 -18.37
CA ALA A 15 -6.27 19.20 -17.58
C ALA A 15 -6.55 17.84 -16.90
N GLU A 16 -7.73 17.65 -16.30
CA GLU A 16 -8.13 16.36 -15.72
C GLU A 16 -8.23 15.25 -16.77
N GLN A 17 -8.82 15.55 -17.93
CA GLN A 17 -8.90 14.59 -19.04
C GLN A 17 -7.50 14.19 -19.54
N LEU A 18 -6.60 15.17 -19.69
CA LEU A 18 -5.23 14.91 -20.10
C LEU A 18 -4.51 14.05 -19.06
N TYR A 19 -4.66 14.36 -17.77
CA TYR A 19 -4.09 13.57 -16.69
C TYR A 19 -4.56 12.11 -16.75
N ARG A 20 -5.87 11.86 -16.86
CA ARG A 20 -6.41 10.50 -16.98
C ARG A 20 -5.93 9.78 -18.24
N ALA A 21 -5.79 10.49 -19.36
CA ALA A 21 -5.28 9.93 -20.61
C ALA A 21 -3.78 9.62 -20.59
N MET A 22 -3.01 10.25 -19.69
CA MET A 22 -1.59 9.95 -19.47
C MET A 22 -1.37 8.76 -18.54
N LEU A 23 -2.38 8.40 -17.73
CA LEU A 23 -2.39 7.17 -16.96
C LEU A 23 -2.79 5.98 -17.83
N GLY A 24 -2.39 4.78 -17.42
CA GLY A 24 -2.90 3.54 -18.02
C GLY A 24 -4.37 3.29 -17.68
N ASP A 25 -4.95 2.25 -18.27
CA ASP A 25 -6.33 1.89 -18.02
C ASP A 25 -6.56 1.54 -16.54
N LEU A 26 -7.50 2.24 -15.92
CA LEU A 26 -7.94 1.95 -14.55
C LEU A 26 -8.95 0.81 -14.59
N THR A 27 -8.47 -0.40 -14.34
CA THR A 27 -9.28 -1.62 -14.31
C THR A 27 -9.21 -2.28 -12.94
N LEU A 28 -10.11 -3.25 -12.69
CA LEU A 28 -10.03 -4.08 -11.50
C LEU A 28 -8.69 -4.83 -11.42
N GLU A 29 -8.18 -5.30 -12.55
CA GLU A 29 -6.88 -5.97 -12.65
C GLU A 29 -5.72 -5.04 -12.25
N THR A 30 -5.77 -3.76 -12.65
CA THR A 30 -4.81 -2.75 -12.21
C THR A 30 -4.82 -2.59 -10.69
N VAL A 31 -6.00 -2.55 -10.08
CA VAL A 31 -6.16 -2.44 -8.61
C VAL A 31 -5.61 -3.69 -7.91
N HIS A 32 -5.97 -4.89 -8.38
CA HIS A 32 -5.47 -6.14 -7.81
C HIS A 32 -3.95 -6.25 -7.94
N THR A 33 -3.38 -5.88 -9.09
CA THR A 33 -1.93 -5.90 -9.31
C THR A 33 -1.20 -4.99 -8.32
N ILE A 34 -1.69 -3.76 -8.11
CA ILE A 34 -1.11 -2.85 -7.11
C ILE A 34 -1.24 -3.45 -5.70
N GLN A 35 -2.38 -4.04 -5.39
CA GLN A 35 -2.63 -4.65 -4.08
C GLN A 35 -1.66 -5.80 -3.79
N GLU A 36 -1.39 -6.64 -4.78
CA GLU A 36 -0.48 -7.79 -4.65
C GLU A 36 0.99 -7.37 -4.63
N GLN A 37 1.38 -6.41 -5.48
CA GLN A 37 2.79 -6.07 -5.71
C GLN A 37 3.31 -4.97 -4.76
N MET A 38 2.43 -4.21 -4.11
CA MET A 38 2.83 -3.05 -3.30
C MET A 38 2.26 -3.03 -1.86
N PRO A 39 2.26 -4.15 -1.11
CA PRO A 39 1.58 -4.24 0.18
C PRO A 39 2.09 -3.22 1.22
N TYR A 40 3.40 -2.99 1.30
CA TYR A 40 3.97 -2.02 2.24
C TYR A 40 3.64 -0.56 1.92
N LEU A 41 3.44 -0.24 0.63
CA LEU A 41 2.99 1.09 0.22
C LEU A 41 1.52 1.28 0.60
N LEU A 42 0.69 0.24 0.42
CA LEU A 42 -0.68 0.26 0.89
C LEU A 42 -0.79 0.45 2.39
N ASP A 43 0.02 -0.25 3.18
CA ASP A 43 0.05 -0.10 4.64
C ASP A 43 0.33 1.36 5.04
N ARG A 44 1.27 2.00 4.35
CA ARG A 44 1.58 3.42 4.56
C ARG A 44 0.40 4.32 4.19
N VAL A 45 -0.21 4.12 3.02
CA VAL A 45 -1.39 4.88 2.58
C VAL A 45 -2.53 4.74 3.57
N MET A 46 -2.87 3.51 3.96
CA MET A 46 -3.93 3.21 4.93
C MET A 46 -3.66 3.84 6.30
N GLY A 47 -2.41 3.76 6.77
CA GLY A 47 -1.98 4.36 8.03
C GLY A 47 -2.11 5.89 8.03
N GLU A 48 -1.57 6.56 7.02
CA GLU A 48 -1.62 8.03 6.91
C GLU A 48 -3.06 8.53 6.63
N ALA A 49 -3.85 7.76 5.88
CA ALA A 49 -5.25 8.08 5.61
C ALA A 49 -6.21 7.72 6.75
N SER A 50 -5.74 6.94 7.73
CA SER A 50 -6.55 6.45 8.85
C SER A 50 -7.78 5.62 8.41
N LEU A 51 -7.62 4.81 7.37
CA LEU A 51 -8.63 3.88 6.86
C LEU A 51 -7.96 2.57 6.43
N TYR A 52 -8.24 1.48 7.15
CA TYR A 52 -7.81 0.15 6.74
C TYR A 52 -8.78 -0.40 5.68
N ALA A 53 -8.39 -0.29 4.42
CA ALA A 53 -9.12 -0.79 3.26
C ALA A 53 -8.14 -1.01 2.09
N PRO A 54 -7.52 -2.20 1.97
CA PRO A 54 -6.44 -2.45 1.00
C PRO A 54 -6.85 -2.16 -0.45
N GLU A 55 -8.03 -2.61 -0.87
CA GLU A 55 -8.56 -2.41 -2.23
C GLU A 55 -8.77 -0.92 -2.54
N LEU A 56 -9.28 -0.15 -1.57
CA LEU A 56 -9.50 1.30 -1.74
C LEU A 56 -8.18 2.08 -1.74
N ALA A 57 -7.19 1.65 -0.97
CA ALA A 57 -5.85 2.22 -0.99
C ALA A 57 -5.16 1.95 -2.33
N ALA A 58 -5.30 0.74 -2.89
CA ALA A 58 -4.79 0.39 -4.21
C ALA A 58 -5.50 1.19 -5.31
N LEU A 59 -6.83 1.35 -5.22
CA LEU A 59 -7.59 2.20 -6.12
C LEU A 59 -7.12 3.66 -6.06
N ALA A 60 -6.90 4.21 -4.86
CA ALA A 60 -6.42 5.56 -4.70
C ALA A 60 -5.04 5.77 -5.36
N LEU A 61 -4.10 4.84 -5.15
CA LEU A 61 -2.79 4.88 -5.82
C LEU A 61 -2.90 4.77 -7.35
N ALA A 62 -3.77 3.89 -7.84
CA ALA A 62 -4.01 3.74 -9.28
C ALA A 62 -4.56 5.04 -9.88
N GLN A 63 -5.50 5.69 -9.21
CA GLN A 63 -6.12 6.94 -9.64
C GLN A 63 -5.17 8.13 -9.63
N THR A 64 -4.18 8.14 -8.72
CA THR A 64 -3.21 9.23 -8.58
C THR A 64 -1.88 8.96 -9.30
N GLY A 65 -1.80 7.88 -10.09
CA GLY A 65 -0.57 7.51 -10.80
C GLY A 65 0.60 7.25 -9.85
N GLY A 66 0.32 6.80 -8.63
CA GLY A 66 1.33 6.57 -7.58
C GLY A 66 1.76 7.81 -6.80
N ASP A 67 1.14 8.99 -7.02
CA ASP A 67 1.37 10.13 -6.13
C ASP A 67 0.81 9.81 -4.74
N LEU A 68 1.73 9.62 -3.79
CA LEU A 68 1.41 9.22 -2.43
C LEU A 68 0.61 10.29 -1.67
N TYR A 69 0.94 11.57 -1.86
CA TYR A 69 0.26 12.66 -1.15
C TYR A 69 -1.20 12.75 -1.60
N GLU A 70 -1.42 12.72 -2.92
CA GLU A 70 -2.76 12.73 -3.49
C GLU A 70 -3.54 11.46 -3.13
N ALA A 71 -2.90 10.28 -3.12
CA ALA A 71 -3.56 9.02 -2.76
C ALA A 71 -4.07 9.06 -1.31
N VAL A 72 -3.26 9.56 -0.38
CA VAL A 72 -3.64 9.74 1.03
C VAL A 72 -4.77 10.76 1.14
N LEU A 73 -4.69 11.89 0.43
CA LEU A 73 -5.75 12.91 0.46
C LEU A 73 -7.07 12.36 -0.07
N LEU A 74 -7.04 11.62 -1.19
CA LEU A 74 -8.18 11.00 -1.81
C LEU A 74 -8.84 9.97 -0.87
N LEU A 75 -8.05 9.09 -0.25
CA LEU A 75 -8.59 8.10 0.69
C LEU A 75 -9.14 8.74 1.97
N ARG A 76 -8.53 9.83 2.46
CA ARG A 76 -9.07 10.62 3.58
C ARG A 76 -10.38 11.31 3.23
N ALA A 77 -10.47 11.88 2.03
CA ALA A 77 -11.69 12.50 1.53
C ALA A 77 -12.81 11.45 1.46
N TYR A 78 -12.54 10.27 0.90
CA TYR A 78 -13.48 9.16 0.87
C TYR A 78 -13.92 8.76 2.29
N ARG A 79 -12.99 8.55 3.22
CA ARG A 79 -13.29 8.22 4.63
C ARG A 79 -14.28 9.22 5.26
N SER A 80 -14.17 10.51 4.92
CA SER A 80 -15.05 11.56 5.47
C SER A 80 -16.50 11.47 5.01
N THR A 81 -16.75 10.79 3.88
CA THR A 81 -18.09 10.54 3.33
C THR A 81 -18.77 9.33 3.97
N GLN A 82 -18.02 8.50 4.72
CA GLN A 82 -18.53 7.25 5.27
C GLN A 82 -19.18 7.45 6.65
N PRO A 83 -20.33 6.79 6.92
CA PRO A 83 -20.95 6.84 8.24
C PRO A 83 -20.12 6.07 9.28
N ARG A 84 -20.10 6.56 10.51
CA ARG A 84 -19.50 5.82 11.63
C ARG A 84 -20.51 4.84 12.21
N ILE A 85 -20.37 3.56 11.86
CA ILE A 85 -21.35 2.51 12.23
C ILE A 85 -21.11 1.90 13.62
N ALA A 86 -19.87 1.89 14.12
CA ALA A 86 -19.52 1.24 15.38
C ALA A 86 -18.16 1.72 15.92
N TYR A 87 -17.82 1.25 17.12
CA TYR A 87 -16.49 1.35 17.72
C TYR A 87 -15.97 -0.06 17.97
N ALA A 88 -14.73 -0.32 17.57
CA ALA A 88 -14.07 -1.59 17.87
C ALA A 88 -13.66 -1.63 19.36
N THR A 89 -13.65 -2.83 19.95
CA THR A 89 -12.98 -3.06 21.24
C THR A 89 -11.47 -2.87 21.08
N PRO A 90 -10.76 -2.40 22.13
CA PRO A 90 -9.31 -2.31 22.09
C PRO A 90 -8.66 -3.67 21.76
N ALA A 91 -7.64 -3.65 20.91
CA ALA A 91 -6.86 -4.85 20.60
C ALA A 91 -5.97 -5.22 21.80
N SER A 92 -5.87 -6.51 22.13
CA SER A 92 -4.93 -7.05 23.13
C SER A 92 -3.75 -7.71 22.41
N ALA A 93 -2.53 -7.42 22.86
CA ALA A 93 -1.31 -8.00 22.30
C ALA A 93 -1.26 -9.54 22.41
N GLU A 94 -1.93 -10.10 23.43
CA GLU A 94 -2.01 -11.55 23.66
C GLU A 94 -2.76 -12.29 22.54
N ASN A 95 -3.61 -11.58 21.80
CA ASN A 95 -4.47 -12.14 20.74
C ASN A 95 -3.99 -11.77 19.32
N VAL A 96 -2.78 -11.23 19.18
CA VAL A 96 -2.24 -10.82 17.87
C VAL A 96 -1.37 -11.93 17.28
N LEU A 97 -1.62 -12.27 16.01
CA LEU A 97 -0.70 -13.12 15.24
C LEU A 97 0.60 -12.37 15.00
N THR A 98 1.68 -12.81 15.65
CA THR A 98 2.99 -12.17 15.51
C THR A 98 3.66 -12.62 14.22
N VAL A 99 3.72 -11.73 13.22
CA VAL A 99 4.42 -11.97 11.94
C VAL A 99 5.91 -11.61 12.02
N ARG A 100 6.26 -10.62 12.84
CA ARG A 100 7.63 -10.15 13.07
C ARG A 100 7.77 -9.62 14.49
N ARG A 101 8.88 -9.98 15.15
CA ARG A 101 9.24 -9.54 16.51
C ARG A 101 10.75 -9.54 16.68
N ILE A 102 11.32 -8.35 16.84
CA ILE A 102 12.75 -8.18 17.07
C ILE A 102 13.00 -7.30 18.29
N SER A 103 14.08 -7.59 19.02
CA SER A 103 14.59 -6.77 20.12
C SER A 103 16.07 -6.49 19.90
N ALA A 104 16.43 -5.21 19.84
CA ALA A 104 17.82 -4.77 19.76
C ALA A 104 18.51 -4.71 21.14
N ALA A 105 17.74 -4.74 22.24
CA ALA A 105 18.27 -4.60 23.60
C ALA A 105 18.90 -5.89 24.14
N PHE A 106 18.45 -7.05 23.64
CA PHE A 106 18.93 -8.35 24.07
C PHE A 106 19.19 -9.22 22.85
N LYS A 107 20.24 -10.04 22.93
CA LYS A 107 20.54 -11.04 21.89
C LYS A 107 19.35 -12.01 21.74
N ASP A 108 18.92 -12.59 22.86
CA ASP A 108 17.84 -13.56 22.91
C ASP A 108 16.69 -13.04 23.80
N ILE A 109 15.46 -13.35 23.40
CA ILE A 109 14.23 -12.99 24.13
C ILE A 109 13.33 -14.22 24.23
N PRO A 110 12.43 -14.31 25.23
CA PRO A 110 11.45 -15.40 25.30
C PRO A 110 10.67 -15.50 23.98
N GLY A 111 10.52 -16.71 23.43
CA GLY A 111 9.93 -16.95 22.10
C GLY A 111 10.86 -16.67 20.91
N GLY A 112 12.10 -16.20 21.16
CA GLY A 112 13.10 -15.96 20.12
C GLY A 112 12.90 -14.66 19.32
N GLN A 113 13.88 -14.37 18.48
CA GLN A 113 13.84 -13.28 17.51
C GLN A 113 13.13 -13.79 16.24
N ILE A 114 12.04 -13.14 15.84
CA ILE A 114 11.24 -13.49 14.66
C ILE A 114 11.45 -12.38 13.62
N LEU A 115 12.28 -12.62 12.60
CA LEU A 115 12.57 -11.60 11.59
C LEU A 115 11.36 -11.32 10.68
N GLY A 116 10.56 -12.33 10.36
CA GLY A 116 9.43 -12.17 9.43
C GLY A 116 9.84 -11.62 8.05
N PRO A 117 8.87 -11.23 7.20
CA PRO A 117 9.14 -10.62 5.89
C PRO A 117 9.84 -9.28 6.04
N SER A 118 11.06 -9.13 5.50
CA SER A 118 11.86 -7.92 5.67
C SER A 118 12.96 -7.76 4.63
N LEU A 119 13.30 -6.50 4.33
CA LEU A 119 14.43 -6.08 3.48
C LEU A 119 15.64 -5.59 4.29
N ASP A 120 15.67 -5.79 5.61
CA ASP A 120 16.72 -5.21 6.48
C ASP A 120 18.12 -5.72 6.13
N TYR A 121 18.22 -6.95 5.63
CA TYR A 121 19.48 -7.61 5.31
C TYR A 121 19.69 -7.83 3.81
N SER A 122 18.75 -7.39 2.96
CA SER A 122 18.85 -7.65 1.52
C SER A 122 19.89 -6.76 0.84
N HIS A 123 20.61 -7.35 -0.11
CA HIS A 123 21.52 -6.58 -0.98
C HIS A 123 20.71 -5.62 -1.85
N ARG A 124 21.09 -4.34 -1.87
CA ARG A 124 20.41 -3.27 -2.61
C ARG A 124 20.79 -3.27 -4.09
N LEU A 125 20.52 -4.37 -4.78
CA LEU A 125 20.86 -4.58 -6.19
C LEU A 125 19.57 -4.71 -7.01
N LEU A 126 19.54 -4.05 -8.17
CA LEU A 126 18.44 -4.22 -9.13
C LEU A 126 18.59 -5.55 -9.87
N ARG A 127 17.48 -6.26 -10.07
CA ARG A 127 17.40 -7.47 -10.88
C ARG A 127 17.08 -7.10 -12.32
N LEU A 128 18.12 -6.80 -13.11
CA LEU A 128 17.96 -6.33 -14.50
C LEU A 128 17.44 -7.41 -15.46
N ASP A 129 17.68 -8.69 -15.15
CA ASP A 129 17.25 -9.85 -15.97
C ASP A 129 15.73 -9.86 -16.25
N VAL A 130 14.93 -9.30 -15.34
CA VAL A 130 13.47 -9.17 -15.50
C VAL A 130 13.12 -8.32 -16.71
N LEU A 131 13.93 -7.30 -17.03
CA LEU A 131 13.75 -6.45 -18.22
C LEU A 131 14.06 -7.18 -19.52
N ASP A 132 14.86 -8.26 -19.45
CA ASP A 132 15.15 -9.14 -20.58
C ASP A 132 14.10 -10.26 -20.72
N GLY A 133 13.02 -10.20 -19.93
CA GLY A 133 11.93 -11.18 -19.94
C GLY A 133 12.27 -12.50 -19.26
N ILE A 134 13.37 -12.56 -18.50
CA ILE A 134 13.74 -13.73 -17.71
C ILE A 134 12.90 -13.68 -16.43
N PRO A 135 11.95 -14.61 -16.24
CA PRO A 135 11.07 -14.60 -15.08
C PRO A 135 11.86 -14.91 -13.82
N ASN A 136 11.29 -14.50 -12.69
CA ASN A 136 11.85 -14.83 -11.40
C ASN A 136 11.80 -16.35 -11.19
N GLU A 137 12.89 -16.95 -10.70
CA GLU A 137 12.82 -18.28 -10.12
C GLU A 137 12.09 -18.14 -8.78
N GLU A 138 10.93 -18.78 -8.64
CA GLU A 138 10.26 -18.87 -7.34
C GLU A 138 11.14 -19.70 -6.41
N GLU A 139 11.81 -19.04 -5.47
CA GLU A 139 12.41 -19.73 -4.34
C GLU A 139 11.26 -20.36 -3.54
N ALA A 140 11.14 -21.68 -3.64
CA ALA A 140 10.15 -22.43 -2.88
C ALA A 140 10.38 -22.15 -1.39
N PHE A 141 9.36 -21.59 -0.74
CA PHE A 141 9.34 -21.41 0.70
C PHE A 141 8.52 -22.53 1.35
N GLU A 142 9.08 -23.19 2.36
CA GLU A 142 8.35 -24.16 3.16
C GLU A 142 7.47 -23.44 4.18
N THR A 143 6.15 -23.54 4.00
CA THR A 143 5.18 -23.04 4.99
C THR A 143 5.34 -23.81 6.29
N ALA A 144 5.55 -23.09 7.40
CA ALA A 144 5.62 -23.72 8.71
C ALA A 144 4.29 -24.39 9.07
N GLU A 145 4.34 -25.65 9.52
CA GLU A 145 3.15 -26.41 9.94
C GLU A 145 2.48 -25.81 11.18
N GLN A 146 3.23 -25.05 11.98
CA GLN A 146 2.74 -24.42 13.20
C GLN A 146 3.13 -22.94 13.22
N PRO A 147 2.23 -22.05 13.71
CA PRO A 147 2.57 -20.65 13.92
C PRO A 147 3.71 -20.55 14.94
N ALA A 148 4.54 -19.52 14.80
CA ALA A 148 5.56 -19.22 15.80
C ALA A 148 4.92 -19.16 17.20
N PRO A 149 5.56 -19.76 18.22
CA PRO A 149 4.96 -19.87 19.54
C PRO A 149 4.53 -18.49 20.05
N PRO A 150 3.28 -18.33 20.52
CA PRO A 150 2.93 -17.16 21.29
C PRO A 150 3.83 -17.14 22.53
N THR A 151 4.22 -15.95 22.95
CA THR A 151 5.06 -15.67 24.12
C THR A 151 4.80 -16.59 25.31
#